data_AF-A0A934MN34-F1
#
_entry.id   AF-A0A934MN34-F1
#
_cell.length_a   1.000
_cell.length_b   1.000
_cell.length_c   1.000
_cell.angle_alpha   90.00
_cell.angle_beta   90.00
_cell.angle_gamma   90.00
#
_symmetry.space_group_name_H-M   'P 1'
#
loop_
_entity.id
_entity.type
_entity.pdbx_description
1 polymer ?
#
loop_
_entity_poly.entity_id
_entity_poly.type
_entity_poly.pdbx_seq_one_letter_code
_entity_poly.pdbx_strand_id
1 'polypeptide(L)' 'MLKMPQQEDIKFLRESEGLSVSDIARQVGIHWRTAKRYADQSNWNVSLGKRKSSSPVMGPFMEMVDTWLEEDQLLPRK' A
#
# COMPACT_ATOMS: atom_id res chain seq x y z
N MET A 1 1.25 1.47 18.42
CA MET A 1 0.76 0.95 17.12
C MET A 1 1.36 -0.44 16.96
N LEU A 2 0.58 -1.46 16.55
CA LEU A 2 1.09 -2.83 16.40
C LEU A 2 2.08 -2.90 15.23
N LYS A 3 3.04 -3.81 15.29
CA LYS A 3 3.96 -4.07 14.16
C LYS A 3 3.18 -4.71 13.00
N MET A 4 3.60 -4.48 11.76
CA MET A 4 2.93 -5.06 10.57
C MET A 4 2.70 -6.57 10.67
N PRO A 5 3.67 -7.40 11.13
CA PRO A 5 3.45 -8.84 11.28
C PRO A 5 2.29 -9.17 12.22
N GLN A 6 2.17 -8.45 13.35
CA GLN A 6 1.07 -8.67 14.29
C GLN A 6 -0.29 -8.28 13.71
N GLN A 7 -0.33 -7.32 12.79
CA GLN A 7 -1.58 -6.92 12.11
C GLN A 7 -1.98 -7.97 11.06
N GLU A 8 -1.00 -8.49 10.33
CA GLU A 8 -1.17 -9.57 9.35
C GLU A 8 -1.60 -10.88 10.04
N ASP A 9 -0.99 -11.22 11.17
CA ASP A 9 -1.36 -12.39 11.98
C ASP A 9 -2.81 -12.32 12.45
N ILE A 10 -3.27 -11.15 12.91
CA ILE A 10 -4.68 -10.93 13.33
C ILE A 10 -5.64 -11.18 12.16
N LYS A 11 -5.30 -10.71 10.96
CA LYS A 11 -6.12 -10.93 9.77
C LYS A 11 -6.11 -12.38 9.33
N PHE A 12 -4.93 -13.01 9.35
CA PHE A 12 -4.79 -14.43 9.04
C PHE A 12 -5.69 -15.27 9.96
N LEU A 13 -5.63 -15.08 11.28
CA LEU A 13 -6.47 -15.81 12.23
C LEU A 13 -7.98 -15.62 11.98
N ARG A 14 -8.40 -14.49 11.42
CA ARG A 14 -9.80 -14.24 11.08
C ARG A 14 -10.22 -14.89 9.76
N GLU A 15 -9.36 -14.85 8.74
CA GLU A 15 -9.65 -15.35 7.39
C GLU A 15 -9.42 -16.85 7.24
N SER A 16 -8.34 -17.39 7.82
CA SER A 16 -7.95 -18.81 7.70
C SER A 16 -8.60 -19.69 8.76
N GLU A 17 -8.58 -19.26 10.03
CA GLU A 17 -9.08 -20.05 11.15
C GLU A 17 -10.53 -19.70 11.54
N GLY A 18 -11.09 -18.61 11.01
CA GLY A 18 -12.48 -18.21 11.27
C GLY A 18 -12.73 -17.81 12.74
N LEU A 19 -11.67 -17.50 13.49
CA LEU A 19 -11.74 -17.20 14.92
C LEU A 19 -12.56 -15.93 15.19
N SER A 20 -13.24 -15.92 16.35
CA SER A 20 -13.91 -14.72 16.82
C SER A 20 -12.90 -13.65 17.22
N VAL A 21 -13.29 -12.37 17.12
CA VAL A 21 -12.44 -11.24 17.54
C VAL A 21 -12.00 -11.37 19.01
N SER A 22 -12.84 -11.97 19.85
CA SER A 22 -12.54 -12.21 21.27
C SER A 22 -11.46 -13.27 21.46
N ASP A 23 -11.48 -14.34 20.66
CA ASP A 23 -10.45 -15.38 20.72
C ASP A 23 -9.10 -14.85 20.21
N ILE A 24 -9.11 -14.07 19.13
CA ILE A 24 -7.92 -13.39 18.62
C ILE A 24 -7.34 -12.44 19.67
N ALA A 25 -8.20 -11.67 20.35
CA ALA A 25 -7.78 -10.76 21.42
C ALA A 25 -7.08 -11.50 22.58
N ARG A 26 -7.61 -12.67 22.97
CA ARG A 26 -7.02 -13.52 24.02
C ARG A 26 -5.70 -14.16 23.58
N GLN A 27 -5.63 -14.66 22.35
CA GLN A 27 -4.46 -15.34 21.81
C GLN A 27 -3.29 -14.38 21.58
N VAL A 28 -3.55 -13.20 21.02
CA VAL A 28 -2.52 -12.20 20.74
C VAL A 28 -2.24 -11.31 21.96
N GLY A 29 -3.11 -11.33 22.98
CA GLY A 29 -2.94 -10.55 24.21
C GLY A 29 -3.19 -9.05 24.01
N ILE A 30 -4.14 -8.68 23.15
CA ILE A 30 -4.43 -7.28 22.79
C ILE A 30 -5.88 -6.97 23.14
N HIS A 31 -6.17 -5.69 23.43
CA HIS A 31 -7.53 -5.21 23.62
C HIS A 31 -8.44 -5.52 22.41
N TRP A 32 -9.66 -6.00 22.69
CA TRP A 32 -10.62 -6.47 21.69
C TRP A 32 -10.94 -5.44 20.59
N ARG A 33 -10.99 -4.14 20.92
CA ARG A 33 -11.21 -3.06 19.92
C ARG A 33 -10.10 -3.02 18.87
N THR A 34 -8.87 -3.27 19.29
CA THR A 34 -7.71 -3.26 18.39
C THR A 34 -7.70 -4.52 17.53
N ALA A 35 -8.00 -5.69 18.12
CA ALA A 35 -8.20 -6.91 17.35
C ALA A 35 -9.31 -6.74 16.31
N LYS A 36 -10.46 -6.17 16.68
CA LYS A 36 -11.57 -5.86 15.75
C LYS A 36 -11.11 -4.96 14.60
N ARG A 37 -10.42 -3.86 14.94
CA ARG A 37 -9.95 -2.88 13.95
C ARG A 37 -9.10 -3.54 12.88
N TYR A 38 -8.17 -4.41 13.26
CA TYR A 38 -7.26 -5.05 12.30
C TYR A 38 -7.87 -6.26 11.61
N ALA A 39 -8.76 -7.01 12.29
CA ALA A 39 -9.44 -8.16 11.72
C ALA A 39 -10.46 -7.79 10.62
N ASP A 40 -11.16 -6.66 10.78
CA ASP A 40 -12.17 -6.20 9.81
C ASP A 40 -11.57 -5.29 8.71
N GLN A 41 -10.26 -4.95 8.79
CA GLN A 41 -9.62 -4.05 7.82
C GLN A 41 -9.13 -4.81 6.58
N SER A 42 -9.82 -4.59 5.47
CA SER A 42 -9.54 -5.28 4.20
C SER A 42 -8.26 -4.80 3.51
N ASN A 43 -7.93 -3.52 3.62
CA ASN A 43 -6.78 -2.92 2.93
C ASN A 43 -5.97 -1.99 3.87
N TRP A 44 -4.68 -2.28 4.01
CA TRP A 44 -3.71 -1.43 4.71
C TRP A 44 -2.84 -0.61 3.76
N ASN A 45 -2.93 -0.85 2.45
CA ASN A 45 -2.26 0.00 1.50
C ASN A 45 -2.95 1.37 1.49
N VAL A 46 -2.16 2.39 1.85
CA VAL A 46 -2.54 3.77 1.59
C VAL A 46 -2.74 3.88 0.10
N SER A 47 -3.95 4.23 -0.34
CA SER A 47 -4.15 4.64 -1.71
C SER A 47 -3.35 5.92 -1.90
N LEU A 48 -2.16 5.79 -2.51
CA LEU A 48 -1.44 6.94 -3.00
C LEU A 48 -2.32 7.52 -4.12
N GLY A 49 -3.20 8.45 -3.74
CA GLY A 49 -4.01 9.18 -4.70
C GLY A 49 -3.10 9.72 -5.81
N LYS A 50 -3.60 9.75 -7.05
CA LYS A 50 -2.84 10.28 -8.18
C LYS A 50 -2.26 11.63 -7.76
N ARG A 51 -0.94 11.73 -7.66
CA ARG A 51 -0.26 13.00 -7.35
C ARG A 51 -0.74 14.00 -8.40
N LYS A 52 -1.27 15.15 -7.97
CA LYS A 52 -1.64 16.22 -8.90
C LYS A 52 -0.39 16.57 -9.69
N SER A 53 -0.42 16.28 -11.00
CA SER A 53 0.71 16.50 -11.93
C SER A 53 0.84 17.97 -12.31
N SER A 54 0.60 18.90 -11.38
CA SER A 54 1.06 20.26 -11.60
C SER A 54 2.57 20.23 -11.34
N SER A 55 3.31 19.98 -12.41
CA SER A 55 4.75 20.09 -12.42
C SER A 55 5.10 21.46 -12.99
N PRO A 56 5.03 22.56 -12.20
CA PRO A 56 5.24 23.91 -12.72
C PRO A 56 6.63 24.12 -13.31
N VAL A 57 7.63 23.39 -12.81
CA VAL A 57 9.01 23.43 -13.32
C VAL A 57 9.23 22.45 -14.46
N MET A 58 8.76 21.20 -14.35
CA MET A 58 8.98 20.18 -15.38
C MET A 58 8.07 20.36 -16.61
N GLY A 59 6.90 20.98 -16.43
CA GLY A 59 5.90 21.16 -17.49
C GLY A 59 6.47 21.74 -18.78
N PRO A 60 7.15 22.89 -18.72
CA PRO A 60 7.76 23.51 -19.90
C PRO A 60 8.84 22.68 -20.60
N PHE A 61 9.45 21.71 -19.91
CA PHE A 61 10.54 20.88 -20.44
C PHE A 61 10.08 19.47 -20.84
N MET A 62 8.82 19.10 -20.60
CA MET A 62 8.33 17.75 -20.93
C MET A 62 8.48 17.45 -22.42
N GLU A 63 8.08 18.37 -23.29
CA GLU A 63 8.18 18.19 -24.75
C GLU A 63 9.64 17.98 -25.21
N MET A 64 10.59 18.70 -24.60
CA MET A 64 12.01 18.57 -24.90
C MET A 64 12.55 17.20 -24.49
N VAL A 65 12.17 16.73 -23.30
CA VAL A 65 12.59 15.41 -22.80
C VAL A 65 11.95 14.29 -23.62
N ASP A 66 10.67 14.42 -23.98
CA ASP A 66 9.99 13.43 -24.82
C ASP A 66 10.65 13.33 -26.19
N THR A 67 11.03 14.46 -26.79
CA THR A 67 11.76 14.49 -28.07
C THR A 67 13.10 13.75 -27.96
N TRP A 68 13.89 13.99 -26.90
CA TRP A 68 15.15 13.26 -26.70
C TRP A 68 14.95 11.76 -26.50
N LEU A 69 13.87 11.36 -25.82
CA LEU A 69 13.56 9.94 -25.62
C LEU A 69 13.10 9.25 -26.91
N GLU A 70 12.37 9.95 -27.77
CA GLU A 70 11.97 9.45 -29.09
C GLU A 70 13.19 9.29 -30.00
N GLU A 71 14.07 10.28 -30.03
CA GLU A 71 15.33 10.22 -30.77
C GLU A 71 16.23 9.07 -30.28
N ASP A 72 16.33 8.88 -28.96
CA ASP A 72 17.12 7.80 -28.36
C ASP A 72 16.56 6.41 -28.70
N GLN A 73 15.23 6.27 -28.78
CA GLN A 73 14.59 5.02 -29.19
C GLN A 73 14.86 4.64 -30.65
N LEU A 74 15.08 5.62 -31.51
CA LEU A 74 15.38 5.40 -32.94
C LEU A 74 16.85 5.01 -33.17
N LEU A 75 17.72 5.16 -32.17
CA LEU A 75 19.11 4.74 -32.28
C LEU A 75 19.20 3.21 -32.26
N PRO A 76 20.04 2.61 -33.11
CA PRO A 76 20.27 1.17 -33.08
C PRO A 76 20.89 0.80 -31.72
N ARG A 77 20.23 -0.11 -31.01
CA ARG A 77 20.71 -0.63 -29.73
C ARG A 77 22.05 -1.33 -29.98
N LYS A 78 23.08 -0.94 -29.23
CA LYS A 78 24.44 -1.48 -29.32
C LYS A 78 24.56 -2.83 -28.62
#